data_AF-A0A4U8UG94-F1
#
_entry.id   AF-A0A4U8UG94-F1
#
_cell.length_a   1.000
_cell.length_b   1.000
_cell.length_c   1.000
_cell.angle_alpha   90.00
_cell.angle_beta   90.00
_cell.angle_gamma   90.00
#
_symmetry.space_group_name_H-M   'P 1'
#
loop_
_entity.id
_entity.type
_entity.pdbx_description
1 polymer ?
#
loop_
_entity_poly.entity_id
_entity_poly.type
_entity_poly.pdbx_seq_one_letter_code
_entity_poly.pdbx_strand_id
1 'polypeptide(L)'
;MQGLLIALYSVSSYALPKVDFKNSCVPLEQFSPSQKEVLLHAYLAGEAEGFGYTLAAIAWKESCAGVYKMNFQDPSAGNFHAYIPGVIKRYPELKQNGFTQNMVGAMLVDDDDFAAKIAITELKFWYKEHKGNWKNIIKSYNKGYTWQKNSQSNTQAEFYYTDIANKIKQLQGYFQTPQMQSIALNLSKKSKKNDQPFYALKEKPNKEDKKEIFSLPIYQRANEFAAPLIKKPTIFKEFDLIDID
;
A
#
# COMPACT_ATOMS: atom_id res chain seq x y z
N MET A 1 61.38 -32.26 36.79
CA MET A 1 60.85 -31.22 35.87
C MET A 1 59.43 -31.59 35.51
N GLN A 2 58.43 -30.91 36.07
CA GLN A 2 57.04 -31.00 35.63
C GLN A 2 56.57 -29.56 35.38
N GLY A 3 56.52 -29.18 34.11
CA GLY A 3 56.02 -27.89 33.66
C GLY A 3 54.50 -27.95 33.56
N LEU A 4 53.82 -27.06 34.27
CA LEU A 4 52.37 -26.90 34.23
C LEU A 4 52.01 -25.95 33.08
N LEU A 5 51.42 -26.48 32.01
CA LEU A 5 50.86 -25.71 30.90
C LEU A 5 49.44 -25.27 31.27
N ILE A 6 49.25 -23.97 31.53
CA ILE A 6 47.93 -23.37 31.74
C ILE A 6 47.41 -22.91 30.38
N ALA A 7 46.42 -23.62 29.84
CA ALA A 7 45.69 -23.20 28.65
C ALA A 7 44.70 -22.08 29.02
N LEU A 8 45.00 -20.86 28.59
CA LEU A 8 44.10 -19.71 28.70
C LEU A 8 43.03 -19.80 27.61
N TYR A 9 41.83 -20.24 27.98
CA TYR A 9 40.65 -20.14 27.12
C TYR A 9 40.20 -18.67 27.06
N SER A 10 40.51 -18.00 25.96
CA SER A 10 39.94 -16.68 25.66
C SER A 10 38.46 -16.87 25.29
N VAL A 11 37.56 -16.60 26.22
CA VAL A 11 36.13 -16.48 25.92
C VAL A 11 35.91 -15.14 25.19
N SER A 12 35.72 -15.20 23.87
CA SER A 12 35.27 -14.04 23.10
C SER A 12 33.83 -13.73 23.47
N SER A 13 33.61 -12.68 24.26
CA SER A 13 32.29 -12.14 24.55
C SER A 13 31.72 -11.48 23.29
N TYR A 14 30.79 -12.15 22.61
CA TYR A 14 30.01 -11.52 21.55
C TYR A 14 28.96 -10.60 22.20
N ALA A 15 29.14 -9.29 22.07
CA ALA A 15 28.13 -8.32 22.48
C ALA A 15 26.89 -8.47 21.57
N LEU A 16 25.70 -8.56 22.17
CA LEU A 16 24.45 -8.60 21.42
C LEU A 16 24.31 -7.32 20.59
N PRO A 17 23.84 -7.41 19.33
CA PRO A 17 23.61 -6.23 18.51
C PRO A 17 22.58 -5.34 19.20
N LYS A 18 22.94 -4.06 19.40
CA LYS A 18 22.00 -3.05 19.89
C LYS A 18 21.00 -2.75 18.77
N VAL A 19 19.80 -3.30 18.88
CA VAL A 19 18.68 -2.97 17.99
C VAL A 19 18.00 -1.73 18.55
N ASP A 20 17.94 -0.66 17.74
CA ASP A 20 17.21 0.56 18.08
C ASP A 20 15.83 0.54 17.44
N PHE A 21 14.79 0.58 18.28
CA PHE A 21 13.40 0.57 17.83
C PHE A 21 12.93 2.01 17.57
N LYS A 22 13.15 2.50 16.35
CA LYS A 22 12.67 3.83 15.93
C LYS A 22 11.28 3.74 15.32
N ASN A 23 10.37 4.63 15.74
CA ASN A 23 9.12 4.85 15.05
C ASN A 23 9.35 5.76 13.83
N SER A 24 9.15 5.24 12.63
CA SER A 24 9.33 5.98 11.37
C SER A 24 8.03 6.61 10.85
N CYS A 25 6.93 6.51 11.61
CA CYS A 25 5.70 7.23 11.33
C CYS A 25 5.81 8.69 11.80
N VAL A 26 6.59 9.47 11.07
CA VAL A 26 6.88 10.88 11.35
C VAL A 26 5.95 11.81 10.55
N PRO A 27 5.98 13.13 10.75
CA PRO A 27 5.29 14.09 9.88
C PRO A 27 5.78 14.03 8.42
N LEU A 28 4.95 14.46 7.47
CA LEU A 28 5.20 14.35 6.01
C LEU A 28 6.51 15.01 5.58
N GLU A 29 6.90 16.11 6.23
CA GLU A 29 8.11 16.86 5.94
C GLU A 29 9.36 16.01 6.16
N GLN A 30 9.29 15.10 7.14
CA GLN A 30 10.38 14.23 7.59
C GLN A 30 10.35 12.85 6.92
N PHE A 31 9.38 12.59 6.04
CA PHE A 31 9.33 11.33 5.30
C PHE A 31 10.58 11.12 4.45
N SER A 32 11.07 9.88 4.50
CA SER A 32 12.17 9.42 3.64
C SER A 32 11.80 9.50 2.16
N PRO A 33 12.78 9.49 1.24
CA PRO A 33 12.51 9.42 -0.19
C PRO A 33 11.61 8.24 -0.59
N SER A 34 11.83 7.07 0.00
CA SER A 34 11.00 5.88 -0.26
C SER A 34 9.55 6.05 0.20
N GLN A 35 9.31 6.64 1.38
CA GLN A 35 7.95 6.97 1.81
C GLN A 35 7.27 7.96 0.87
N LYS A 36 7.99 8.99 0.42
CA LYS A 36 7.47 9.97 -0.56
C LYS A 36 7.17 9.33 -1.92
N GLU A 37 7.95 8.35 -2.34
CA GLU A 37 7.70 7.55 -3.53
C GLU A 37 6.45 6.69 -3.39
N VAL A 38 6.25 6.02 -2.25
CA VAL A 38 5.02 5.26 -1.97
C VAL A 38 3.78 6.16 -2.03
N LEU A 39 3.84 7.38 -1.47
CA LEU A 39 2.74 8.34 -1.56
C LEU A 39 2.45 8.76 -3.00
N LEU A 40 3.49 9.05 -3.79
CA LEU A 40 3.33 9.40 -5.21
C LEU A 40 2.75 8.22 -6.01
N HIS A 41 3.26 7.02 -5.78
CA HIS A 41 2.77 5.80 -6.44
C HIS A 41 1.29 5.56 -6.14
N ALA A 42 0.91 5.64 -4.87
CA ALA A 42 -0.49 5.52 -4.44
C ALA A 42 -1.37 6.62 -5.06
N TYR A 43 -0.88 7.86 -5.14
CA TYR A 43 -1.60 8.95 -5.78
C TYR A 43 -1.88 8.65 -7.26
N LEU A 44 -0.85 8.28 -8.02
CA LEU A 44 -0.97 7.99 -9.44
C LEU A 44 -1.86 6.76 -9.72
N ALA A 45 -1.76 5.72 -8.88
CA ALA A 45 -2.59 4.53 -9.01
C ALA A 45 -4.09 4.84 -8.84
N GLY A 46 -4.43 5.75 -7.92
CA GLY A 46 -5.82 6.13 -7.66
C GLY A 46 -6.37 7.25 -8.54
N GLU A 47 -5.51 8.03 -9.22
CA GLU A 47 -5.89 9.26 -9.92
C GLU A 47 -6.99 9.05 -10.97
N ALA A 48 -6.83 8.03 -11.82
CA ALA A 48 -7.74 7.75 -12.93
C ALA A 48 -9.18 7.42 -12.49
N GLU A 49 -9.35 6.98 -11.24
CA GLU A 49 -10.64 6.62 -10.63
C GLU A 49 -11.11 7.69 -9.62
N GLY A 50 -10.42 8.83 -9.52
CA GLY A 50 -10.75 9.92 -8.59
C GLY A 50 -10.31 9.66 -7.14
N PHE A 51 -9.50 8.64 -6.89
CA PHE A 51 -9.03 8.25 -5.55
C PHE A 51 -7.59 8.66 -5.25
N GLY A 52 -6.89 9.40 -6.10
CA GLY A 52 -5.44 9.64 -5.95
C GLY A 52 -5.03 10.14 -4.55
N TYR A 53 -5.54 11.31 -4.13
CA TYR A 53 -5.25 11.83 -2.79
C TYR A 53 -5.75 10.90 -1.66
N THR A 54 -6.90 10.25 -1.86
CA THR A 54 -7.47 9.31 -0.89
C THR A 54 -6.54 8.11 -0.69
N LEU A 55 -6.04 7.52 -1.77
CA LEU A 55 -5.22 6.34 -1.76
C LEU A 55 -3.83 6.64 -1.16
N ALA A 56 -3.24 7.79 -1.49
CA ALA A 56 -2.02 8.26 -0.85
C ALA A 56 -2.19 8.51 0.65
N ALA A 57 -3.31 9.12 1.08
CA ALA A 57 -3.60 9.32 2.49
C ALA A 57 -3.83 8.00 3.25
N ILE A 58 -4.45 7.01 2.61
CA ILE A 58 -4.59 5.65 3.16
C ILE A 58 -3.21 4.99 3.28
N ALA A 59 -2.34 5.06 2.27
CA ALA A 59 -0.99 4.51 2.37
C ALA A 59 -0.20 5.11 3.55
N TRP A 60 -0.32 6.43 3.74
CA TRP A 60 0.24 7.09 4.92
C TRP A 60 -0.38 6.53 6.20
N LYS A 61 -1.71 6.51 6.30
CA LYS A 61 -2.39 6.12 7.54
C LYS A 61 -2.12 4.67 7.95
N GLU A 62 -2.17 3.76 6.98
CA GLU A 62 -2.18 2.32 7.24
C GLU A 62 -0.77 1.78 7.47
N SER A 63 0.19 2.16 6.63
CA SER A 63 1.55 1.57 6.65
C SER A 63 2.67 2.59 6.91
N CYS A 64 2.33 3.83 7.28
CA CYS A 64 3.27 4.94 7.36
C CYS A 64 4.03 5.14 6.04
N ALA A 65 3.28 5.05 4.93
CA ALA A 65 3.79 5.09 3.56
C ALA A 65 4.80 3.97 3.26
N GLY A 66 4.42 2.73 3.59
CA GLY A 66 5.14 1.52 3.20
C GLY A 66 6.20 1.03 4.18
N VAL A 67 6.36 1.67 5.34
CA VAL A 67 7.33 1.22 6.36
C VAL A 67 6.82 -0.02 7.10
N TYR A 68 5.55 0.01 7.52
CA TYR A 68 4.94 -1.06 8.32
C TYR A 68 3.81 -1.70 7.54
N LYS A 69 4.13 -2.61 6.62
CA LYS A 69 3.14 -3.23 5.72
C LYS A 69 2.40 -4.44 6.30
N MET A 70 2.60 -4.76 7.58
CA MET A 70 2.02 -5.94 8.22
C MET A 70 1.28 -5.53 9.48
N ASN A 71 0.04 -5.99 9.62
CA ASN A 71 -0.72 -5.86 10.87
C ASN A 71 -0.98 -7.26 11.45
N PHE A 72 -0.55 -7.45 12.70
CA PHE A 72 -0.72 -8.72 13.41
C PHE A 72 -1.99 -8.76 14.27
N GLN A 73 -2.60 -7.60 14.57
CA GLN A 73 -3.84 -7.53 15.36
C GLN A 73 -5.07 -7.79 14.49
N ASP A 74 -5.07 -7.23 13.28
CA ASP A 74 -6.03 -7.50 12.22
C ASP A 74 -5.25 -8.05 11.03
N PRO A 75 -5.59 -9.24 10.48
CA PRO A 75 -4.81 -9.87 9.41
C PRO A 75 -4.96 -9.10 8.08
N SER A 76 -4.23 -7.99 8.00
CA SER A 76 -4.16 -7.07 6.88
C SER A 76 -2.71 -6.75 6.52
N ALA A 77 -2.47 -6.50 5.23
CA ALA A 77 -1.12 -6.34 4.70
C ALA A 77 -1.01 -5.37 3.52
N GLY A 78 0.22 -4.99 3.19
CA GLY A 78 0.59 -4.07 2.12
C GLY A 78 0.45 -2.60 2.52
N ASN A 79 0.77 -1.71 1.58
CA ASN A 79 0.76 -0.26 1.83
C ASN A 79 -0.59 0.27 2.35
N PHE A 80 -1.69 -0.40 1.98
CA PHE A 80 -3.06 0.03 2.26
C PHE A 80 -3.78 -0.86 3.28
N HIS A 81 -3.05 -1.81 3.89
CA HIS A 81 -3.58 -2.80 4.83
C HIS A 81 -4.89 -3.44 4.33
N ALA A 82 -4.81 -4.11 3.19
CA ALA A 82 -5.95 -4.87 2.68
C ALA A 82 -6.24 -6.06 3.59
N TYR A 83 -7.49 -6.19 4.04
CA TYR A 83 -7.93 -7.31 4.88
C TYR A 83 -7.81 -8.64 4.14
N ILE A 84 -6.84 -9.47 4.54
CA ILE A 84 -6.43 -10.67 3.80
C ILE A 84 -7.59 -11.65 3.59
N PRO A 85 -8.44 -11.96 4.59
CA PRO A 85 -9.61 -12.81 4.36
C PRO A 85 -10.60 -12.22 3.33
N GLY A 86 -10.71 -10.90 3.26
CA GLY A 86 -11.52 -10.21 2.25
C GLY A 86 -10.92 -10.35 0.85
N VAL A 87 -9.59 -10.28 0.74
CA VAL A 87 -8.89 -10.53 -0.52
C VAL A 87 -9.10 -11.97 -0.98
N ILE A 88 -8.86 -12.97 -0.12
CA ILE A 88 -9.03 -14.39 -0.46
C ILE A 88 -10.44 -14.69 -0.98
N LYS A 89 -11.48 -14.12 -0.37
CA LYS A 89 -12.88 -14.31 -0.82
C LYS A 89 -13.14 -13.86 -2.26
N ARG A 90 -12.29 -13.02 -2.85
CA ARG A 90 -12.39 -12.57 -4.25
C ARG A 90 -11.79 -13.56 -5.25
N TYR A 91 -11.03 -14.55 -4.76
CA TYR A 91 -10.35 -15.56 -5.56
C TYR A 91 -10.93 -16.94 -5.22
N PRO A 92 -11.98 -17.38 -5.93
CA PRO A 92 -12.75 -18.59 -5.56
C PRO A 92 -11.92 -19.89 -5.58
N GLU A 93 -10.79 -19.90 -6.28
CA GLU A 93 -9.83 -20.99 -6.30
C GLU A 93 -9.00 -21.11 -5.01
N LEU A 94 -8.94 -20.05 -4.21
CA LEU A 94 -8.18 -20.01 -2.97
C LEU A 94 -9.03 -20.48 -1.79
N LYS A 95 -8.48 -21.41 -1.01
CA LYS A 95 -9.11 -21.86 0.25
C LYS A 95 -8.71 -20.94 1.40
N GLN A 96 -9.68 -20.58 2.26
CA GLN A 96 -9.41 -19.82 3.48
C GLN A 96 -8.68 -20.71 4.51
N ASN A 97 -7.35 -20.58 4.59
CA ASN A 97 -6.51 -21.25 5.60
C ASN A 97 -5.24 -20.44 5.87
N GLY A 98 -4.44 -20.84 6.86
CA GLY A 98 -3.24 -20.10 7.27
C GLY A 98 -2.17 -19.98 6.19
N PHE A 99 -1.97 -21.03 5.37
CA PHE A 99 -1.02 -20.99 4.26
C PHE A 99 -1.42 -19.95 3.21
N THR A 100 -2.68 -19.96 2.78
CA THR A 100 -3.21 -18.97 1.83
C THR A 100 -3.12 -17.54 2.39
N GLN A 101 -3.39 -17.35 3.68
CA GLN A 101 -3.26 -16.03 4.31
C GLN A 101 -1.82 -15.52 4.29
N ASN A 102 -0.85 -16.38 4.59
CA ASN A 102 0.57 -16.02 4.49
C ASN A 102 0.98 -15.69 3.05
N MET A 103 0.54 -16.50 2.08
CA MET A 103 0.82 -16.27 0.66
C MET A 103 0.25 -14.93 0.18
N VAL A 104 -1.03 -14.67 0.42
CA VAL A 104 -1.68 -13.42 0.02
C VAL A 104 -1.11 -12.22 0.77
N GLY A 105 -0.82 -12.37 2.07
CA GLY A 105 -0.14 -11.34 2.86
C GLY A 105 1.22 -10.98 2.29
N ALA A 106 2.04 -11.99 1.95
CA ALA A 106 3.34 -11.77 1.30
C ALA A 106 3.20 -11.06 -0.05
N MET A 107 2.22 -11.45 -0.88
CA MET A 107 1.95 -10.78 -2.15
C MET A 107 1.57 -9.30 -1.96
N LEU A 108 0.74 -8.97 -0.97
CA LEU A 108 0.36 -7.60 -0.67
C LEU A 108 1.54 -6.74 -0.17
N VAL A 109 2.51 -7.35 0.50
CA VAL A 109 3.72 -6.66 0.99
C VAL A 109 4.72 -6.39 -0.15
N ASP A 110 4.89 -7.38 -1.02
CA ASP A 110 5.90 -7.39 -2.08
C ASP A 110 5.47 -6.61 -3.34
N ASP A 111 4.18 -6.69 -3.70
CA ASP A 111 3.63 -6.09 -4.92
C ASP A 111 2.70 -4.90 -4.57
N ASP A 112 3.28 -3.70 -4.58
CA ASP A 112 2.56 -2.45 -4.28
C ASP A 112 1.47 -2.12 -5.31
N ASP A 113 1.64 -2.55 -6.56
CA ASP A 113 0.63 -2.40 -7.62
C ASP A 113 -0.57 -3.30 -7.36
N PHE A 114 -0.32 -4.54 -6.95
CA PHE A 114 -1.36 -5.46 -6.52
C PHE A 114 -2.10 -4.93 -5.30
N ALA A 115 -1.38 -4.46 -4.28
CA ALA A 115 -1.98 -3.85 -3.09
C ALA A 115 -2.86 -2.64 -3.45
N ALA A 116 -2.40 -1.77 -4.37
CA ALA A 116 -3.16 -0.62 -4.83
C ALA A 116 -4.45 -1.03 -5.56
N LYS A 117 -4.39 -2.03 -6.44
CA LYS A 117 -5.58 -2.55 -7.15
C LYS A 117 -6.63 -3.11 -6.19
N ILE A 118 -6.19 -3.82 -5.15
CA ILE A 118 -7.09 -4.34 -4.12
C ILE A 118 -7.74 -3.19 -3.34
N ALA A 119 -6.97 -2.18 -2.91
CA ALA A 119 -7.49 -1.02 -2.21
C ALA A 119 -8.47 -0.19 -3.06
N ILE A 120 -8.16 0.03 -4.34
CA ILE A 120 -9.06 0.71 -5.29
C ILE A 120 -10.35 -0.09 -5.47
N THR A 121 -10.25 -1.42 -5.58
CA THR A 121 -11.43 -2.30 -5.68
C THR A 121 -12.33 -2.16 -4.45
N GLU A 122 -11.75 -2.11 -3.26
CA GLU A 122 -12.47 -1.87 -2.00
C GLU A 122 -13.15 -0.49 -1.99
N LEU A 123 -12.43 0.57 -2.35
CA LEU A 123 -12.96 1.93 -2.44
C LEU A 123 -14.12 2.03 -3.44
N LYS A 124 -14.02 1.37 -4.60
CA LYS A 124 -15.11 1.32 -5.60
C LYS A 124 -16.33 0.57 -5.08
N PHE A 125 -16.13 -0.52 -4.35
CA PHE A 125 -17.23 -1.23 -3.68
C PHE A 125 -17.96 -0.30 -2.71
N TRP A 126 -17.24 0.37 -1.82
CA TRP A 126 -17.84 1.30 -0.86
C TRP A 126 -18.43 2.55 -1.51
N TYR A 127 -17.85 3.02 -2.61
CA TYR A 127 -18.40 4.13 -3.39
C TYR A 127 -19.79 3.80 -3.90
N LYS A 128 -19.98 2.60 -4.45
CA LYS A 128 -21.28 2.13 -4.89
C LYS A 128 -22.25 2.00 -3.71
N GLU A 129 -21.80 1.40 -2.62
CA GLU A 129 -22.63 1.17 -1.43
C GLU A 129 -23.14 2.47 -0.81
N HIS A 130 -22.26 3.47 -0.69
CA HIS A 130 -22.55 4.74 -0.04
C HIS A 130 -22.93 5.85 -1.02
N LYS A 131 -23.18 5.51 -2.29
CA LYS A 131 -23.63 6.44 -3.35
C LYS A 131 -22.74 7.68 -3.46
N GLY A 132 -21.42 7.49 -3.37
CA GLY A 132 -20.43 8.56 -3.45
C GLY A 132 -20.25 9.39 -2.18
N ASN A 133 -20.92 9.09 -1.06
CA ASN A 133 -20.68 9.78 0.20
C ASN A 133 -19.27 9.45 0.73
N TRP A 134 -18.32 10.34 0.48
CA TRP A 134 -16.90 10.13 0.78
C TRP A 134 -16.63 9.80 2.24
N LYS A 135 -17.29 10.50 3.18
CA LYS A 135 -17.16 10.21 4.62
C LYS A 135 -17.52 8.75 4.94
N ASN A 136 -18.66 8.27 4.46
CA ASN A 136 -19.10 6.90 4.71
C ASN A 136 -18.24 5.86 3.97
N ILE A 137 -17.71 6.20 2.79
CA ILE A 137 -16.74 5.36 2.06
C ILE A 137 -15.50 5.12 2.94
N ILE A 138 -14.89 6.20 3.46
CA ILE A 138 -13.67 6.11 4.28
C ILE A 138 -13.93 5.39 5.61
N LYS A 139 -15.07 5.67 6.26
CA LYS A 139 -15.47 4.95 7.47
C LYS A 139 -15.63 3.45 7.22
N SER A 140 -16.16 3.07 6.06
CA SER A 140 -16.38 1.66 5.71
C SER A 140 -15.12 0.98 5.21
N TYR A 141 -14.19 1.70 4.60
CA TYR A 141 -12.85 1.18 4.32
C TYR A 141 -12.18 0.68 5.62
N ASN A 142 -12.31 1.44 6.72
CA ASN A 142 -11.71 1.08 8.00
C ASN A 142 -12.51 0.07 8.84
N LYS A 143 -13.86 0.15 8.84
CA LYS A 143 -14.71 -0.63 9.76
C LYS A 143 -15.77 -1.50 9.07
N GLY A 144 -15.79 -1.56 7.75
CA GLY A 144 -16.87 -2.19 7.00
C GLY A 144 -18.23 -1.67 7.43
N TYR A 145 -19.22 -2.56 7.58
CA TYR A 145 -20.56 -2.19 8.07
C TYR A 145 -20.66 -1.99 9.59
N THR A 146 -19.62 -2.29 10.37
CA THR A 146 -19.74 -2.36 11.84
C THR A 146 -19.96 -0.99 12.48
N TRP A 147 -19.42 0.08 11.89
CA TRP A 147 -19.60 1.45 12.38
C TRP A 147 -21.06 1.90 12.38
N GLN A 148 -21.91 1.34 11.51
CA GLN A 148 -23.33 1.68 11.46
C GLN A 148 -24.12 1.08 12.63
N LYS A 149 -23.60 0.02 13.24
CA LYS A 149 -24.31 -0.80 14.24
C LYS A 149 -23.77 -0.62 15.65
N ASN A 150 -22.58 -0.06 15.79
CA ASN A 150 -21.86 0.00 17.06
C ASN A 150 -21.25 1.41 17.26
N SER A 151 -21.65 2.08 18.34
CA SER A 151 -21.23 3.45 18.63
C SER A 151 -19.71 3.59 18.77
N GLN A 152 -19.05 2.65 19.46
CA GLN A 152 -17.60 2.65 19.61
C GLN A 152 -16.87 2.48 18.26
N SER A 153 -17.37 1.59 17.39
CA SER A 153 -16.86 1.41 16.03
C SER A 153 -17.11 2.65 15.18
N ASN A 154 -18.23 3.34 15.38
CA ASN A 154 -18.51 4.62 14.73
C ASN A 154 -17.50 5.69 15.15
N THR A 155 -17.25 5.85 16.44
CA THR A 155 -16.25 6.79 16.96
C THR A 155 -14.87 6.53 16.35
N GLN A 156 -14.44 5.27 16.29
CA GLN A 156 -13.17 4.90 15.65
C GLN A 156 -13.14 5.23 14.15
N ALA A 157 -14.24 4.95 13.44
CA ALA A 157 -14.34 5.25 12.01
C ALA A 157 -14.36 6.77 11.74
N GLU A 158 -14.99 7.56 12.61
CA GLU A 158 -14.97 9.03 12.55
C GLU A 158 -13.56 9.58 12.75
N PHE A 159 -12.81 9.08 13.74
CA PHE A 159 -11.41 9.46 13.92
C PHE A 159 -10.55 9.09 12.70
N TYR A 160 -10.75 7.89 12.15
CA TYR A 160 -10.05 7.48 10.93
C TYR A 160 -10.36 8.41 9.75
N TYR A 161 -11.63 8.73 9.54
CA TYR A 161 -12.07 9.68 8.51
C TYR A 161 -11.41 11.05 8.66
N THR A 162 -11.42 11.64 9.85
CA THR A 162 -10.82 12.95 10.11
C THR A 162 -9.31 12.95 9.87
N ASP A 163 -8.61 11.87 10.26
CA ASP A 163 -7.18 11.72 10.00
C ASP A 163 -6.89 11.66 8.49
N ILE A 164 -7.64 10.84 7.73
CA ILE A 164 -7.52 10.78 6.26
C ILE A 164 -7.77 12.15 5.63
N ALA A 165 -8.80 12.88 6.04
CA ALA A 165 -9.09 14.21 5.53
C ALA A 165 -7.93 15.20 5.80
N ASN A 166 -7.35 15.17 7.00
CA ASN A 166 -6.21 16.00 7.36
C ASN A 166 -4.94 15.64 6.57
N LYS A 167 -4.71 14.35 6.31
CA LYS A 167 -3.61 13.89 5.45
C LYS A 167 -3.79 14.32 4.01
N ILE A 168 -5.01 14.27 3.48
CA ILE A 168 -5.32 14.79 2.14
C ILE A 168 -4.96 16.27 2.02
N LYS A 169 -5.35 17.11 3.00
CA LYS A 169 -5.00 18.54 3.00
C LYS A 169 -3.48 18.76 2.94
N GLN A 170 -2.72 18.00 3.72
CA GLN A 170 -1.25 18.07 3.70
C GLN A 170 -0.66 17.59 2.35
N LEU A 171 -1.19 16.49 1.80
CA LEU A 171 -0.76 15.95 0.51
C LEU A 171 -1.07 16.91 -0.65
N GLN A 172 -2.20 17.62 -0.61
CA GLN A 172 -2.54 18.65 -1.59
C GLN A 172 -1.49 19.77 -1.58
N GLY A 173 -1.10 20.26 -0.40
CA GLY A 173 -0.01 21.24 -0.29
C GLY A 173 1.33 20.70 -0.80
N TYR A 174 1.66 19.45 -0.46
CA TYR A 174 2.91 18.81 -0.87
C TYR A 174 3.01 18.56 -2.38
N PHE A 175 1.95 18.05 -3.03
CA PHE A 175 1.96 17.77 -4.46
C PHE A 175 1.86 19.03 -5.33
N GLN A 176 1.42 20.16 -4.78
CA GLN A 176 1.45 21.45 -5.46
C GLN A 176 2.85 22.10 -5.51
N THR A 177 3.85 21.53 -4.84
CA THR A 177 5.22 22.09 -4.86
C THR A 177 5.87 22.04 -6.25
N PRO A 178 6.75 23.00 -6.61
CA PRO A 178 7.45 23.01 -7.89
C PRO A 178 8.22 21.71 -8.20
N GLN A 179 8.76 21.08 -7.16
CA GLN A 179 9.44 19.80 -7.26
C GLN A 179 8.50 18.70 -7.77
N MET A 180 7.32 18.56 -7.17
CA MET A 180 6.35 17.54 -7.58
C MET A 180 5.72 17.86 -8.95
N GLN A 181 5.51 19.13 -9.28
CA GLN A 181 5.11 19.54 -10.63
C GLN A 181 6.15 19.13 -11.67
N SER A 182 7.45 19.27 -11.38
CA SER A 182 8.52 18.84 -12.29
C SER A 182 8.55 17.32 -12.48
N ILE A 183 8.30 16.55 -11.41
CA ILE A 183 8.21 15.09 -11.45
C ILE A 183 7.00 14.66 -12.28
N ALA A 184 5.82 15.25 -12.04
CA ALA A 184 4.61 14.98 -12.81
C ALA A 184 4.80 15.30 -14.31
N LEU A 185 5.44 16.43 -14.64
CA LEU A 185 5.79 16.80 -16.02
C LEU A 185 6.73 15.79 -16.67
N ASN A 186 7.73 15.31 -15.94
CA ASN A 186 8.68 14.31 -16.45
C ASN A 186 8.02 12.94 -16.64
N LEU A 187 7.15 12.52 -15.73
CA LEU A 187 6.35 11.30 -15.86
C LEU A 187 5.39 11.38 -17.06
N SER A 188 4.72 12.52 -17.24
CA SER A 188 3.86 12.80 -18.40
C SER A 188 4.64 12.78 -19.72
N LYS A 189 5.84 13.37 -19.77
CA LYS A 189 6.72 13.33 -20.95
C LYS A 189 7.22 11.91 -21.25
N LYS A 190 7.52 11.12 -20.21
CA LYS A 190 7.94 9.72 -20.35
C LYS A 190 6.79 8.83 -20.86
N SER A 191 5.55 9.06 -20.41
CA SER A 191 4.39 8.33 -20.91
C SER A 191 3.99 8.72 -22.34
N LYS A 192 4.18 9.98 -22.75
CA LYS A 192 3.95 10.40 -24.15
C LYS A 192 5.00 9.90 -25.13
N LYS A 193 6.20 9.53 -24.65
CA LYS A 193 7.28 9.00 -25.50
C LYS A 193 7.23 7.47 -25.65
N ASN A 194 6.52 6.80 -24.74
CA ASN A 194 6.24 5.38 -24.80
C ASN A 194 4.72 5.21 -24.87
N ASP A 195 4.16 4.98 -26.06
CA ASP A 195 2.81 4.39 -26.23
C ASP A 195 2.83 2.90 -25.80
N GLN A 196 3.48 2.62 -24.67
CA GLN A 196 3.29 1.43 -23.86
C GLN A 196 3.08 1.89 -22.41
N PRO A 197 2.03 1.39 -21.76
CA PRO A 197 1.67 1.80 -20.41
C PRO A 197 2.83 1.64 -19.41
N PHE A 198 2.91 2.58 -18.45
CA PHE A 198 3.96 2.66 -17.43
C PHE A 198 4.16 1.35 -16.63
N TYR A 199 3.16 0.47 -16.58
CA TYR A 199 3.25 -0.88 -15.99
C TYR A 199 4.01 -1.93 -16.85
N ALA A 200 4.67 -1.52 -17.94
CA ALA A 200 5.44 -2.41 -18.81
C ALA A 200 6.98 -2.39 -18.59
N LEU A 201 7.49 -1.74 -17.54
CA LEU A 201 8.90 -1.85 -17.14
C LEU A 201 9.11 -3.02 -16.17
N LYS A 202 8.91 -4.26 -16.66
CA LYS A 202 9.64 -5.40 -16.09
C LYS A 202 11.03 -5.40 -16.71
N GLU A 203 12.05 -5.32 -15.87
CA GLU A 203 13.42 -5.55 -16.28
C GLU A 203 13.51 -6.88 -17.03
N LYS A 204 14.17 -6.86 -18.20
CA LYS A 204 14.49 -8.08 -18.93
C LYS A 204 15.43 -8.91 -18.06
N PRO A 205 15.12 -10.17 -17.74
CA PRO A 205 16.08 -11.02 -17.03
C PRO A 205 17.30 -11.20 -17.93
N ASN A 206 18.47 -10.78 -17.42
CA ASN A 206 19.75 -11.09 -18.03
C ASN A 206 19.88 -12.61 -18.09
N LYS A 207 20.13 -13.14 -19.29
CA LYS A 207 20.52 -14.52 -19.50
C LYS A 207 21.95 -14.68 -18.97
N GLU A 208 22.08 -15.15 -17.75
CA GLU A 208 23.19 -15.95 -17.22
C GLU A 208 23.10 -15.92 -15.69
N ASP A 209 22.38 -16.89 -15.14
CA ASP A 209 22.71 -17.58 -13.88
C ASP A 209 21.60 -18.59 -13.58
N LYS A 210 21.66 -19.73 -14.27
CA LYS A 210 20.91 -20.92 -13.89
C LYS A 210 21.70 -21.64 -12.79
N LYS A 211 21.29 -21.45 -11.53
CA LYS A 211 21.40 -22.51 -10.52
C LYS A 211 20.33 -22.33 -9.43
N GLU A 212 19.35 -23.24 -9.52
CA GLU A 212 18.42 -23.70 -8.49
C GLU A 212 17.80 -22.66 -7.54
N ILE A 213 16.68 -22.08 -7.96
CA ILE A 213 15.66 -21.56 -7.04
C ILE A 213 14.44 -22.48 -7.19
N PHE A 214 14.08 -23.10 -6.07
CA PHE A 214 13.00 -24.06 -5.89
C PHE A 214 11.67 -23.48 -6.39
N SER A 215 11.20 -23.93 -7.55
CA SER A 215 9.96 -23.49 -8.18
C SER A 215 8.77 -24.26 -7.61
N LEU A 216 7.92 -23.59 -6.82
CA LEU A 216 6.60 -24.13 -6.45
C LEU A 216 5.62 -24.01 -7.64
N PRO A 217 4.78 -25.03 -7.94
CA PRO A 217 4.18 -25.21 -9.26
C PRO A 217 2.94 -24.37 -9.58
N ILE A 218 2.65 -23.28 -8.85
CA ILE A 218 1.35 -22.58 -8.98
C ILE A 218 1.43 -21.29 -9.83
N TYR A 219 2.62 -20.81 -10.15
CA TYR A 219 2.82 -19.58 -10.95
C TYR A 219 2.81 -19.79 -12.47
N GLN A 220 1.88 -20.61 -12.98
CA GLN A 220 1.61 -20.70 -14.42
C GLN A 220 0.10 -20.69 -14.70
N ARG A 221 -0.53 -19.52 -14.54
CA ARG A 221 -1.69 -19.14 -15.36
C ARG A 221 -1.89 -17.61 -15.40
N ALA A 222 -0.98 -16.92 -16.08
CA ALA A 222 -1.27 -15.59 -16.61
C ALA A 222 -1.97 -15.78 -17.98
N ASN A 223 -3.20 -15.26 -18.14
CA ASN A 223 -3.81 -14.78 -19.40
C ASN A 223 -5.35 -14.61 -19.38
N GLU A 224 -5.98 -14.12 -18.29
CA GLU A 224 -7.44 -13.82 -18.32
C GLU A 224 -7.84 -12.39 -17.92
N PHE A 225 -6.93 -11.47 -17.61
CA PHE A 225 -7.29 -10.12 -17.14
C PHE A 225 -6.94 -8.96 -18.09
N ALA A 226 -6.61 -9.26 -19.34
CA ALA A 226 -6.42 -8.25 -20.38
C ALA A 226 -7.70 -8.08 -21.24
N ALA A 227 -8.76 -7.52 -20.67
CA ALA A 227 -9.84 -6.94 -21.47
C ALA A 227 -9.55 -5.44 -21.72
N PRO A 228 -9.64 -4.92 -22.95
CA PRO A 228 -9.31 -3.52 -23.25
C PRO A 228 -10.32 -2.56 -22.59
N LEU A 229 -9.83 -1.58 -21.84
CA LEU A 229 -10.63 -0.49 -21.29
C LEU A 229 -11.07 0.46 -22.41
N ILE A 230 -12.39 0.50 -22.70
CA ILE A 230 -13.00 1.53 -23.54
C ILE A 230 -13.11 2.82 -22.73
N LYS A 231 -12.38 3.86 -23.14
CA LYS A 231 -12.42 5.21 -22.53
C LYS A 231 -13.84 5.79 -22.59
N LYS A 232 -14.40 6.16 -21.43
CA LYS A 232 -15.54 7.08 -21.33
C LYS A 232 -15.04 8.46 -20.90
N PRO A 233 -15.64 9.57 -21.39
CA PRO A 233 -15.18 10.92 -21.09
C PRO A 233 -15.35 11.26 -19.61
N THR A 234 -14.32 11.86 -19.03
CA THR A 234 -14.23 12.29 -17.64
C THR A 234 -15.26 13.40 -17.35
N ILE A 235 -16.23 13.13 -16.49
CA ILE A 235 -17.08 14.15 -15.89
C ILE A 235 -16.36 14.63 -14.62
N PHE A 236 -15.67 15.75 -14.71
CA PHE A 236 -15.27 16.50 -13.52
C PHE A 236 -16.55 17.08 -12.91
N LYS A 237 -16.92 16.60 -11.72
CA LYS A 237 -17.73 17.39 -10.79
C LYS A 237 -16.87 17.67 -9.58
N GLU A 238 -16.67 18.95 -9.34
CA GLU A 238 -16.08 19.54 -8.15
C GLU A 238 -16.68 18.87 -6.90
N PHE A 239 -15.80 18.41 -6.01
CA PHE A 239 -16.19 18.07 -4.66
C PHE A 239 -16.23 19.39 -3.88
N ASP A 240 -17.43 19.89 -3.62
CA ASP A 240 -17.66 20.96 -2.65
C ASP A 240 -17.14 20.48 -1.29
N LEU A 241 -15.99 21.02 -0.88
CA LEU A 241 -15.54 20.98 0.48
C LEU A 241 -16.41 21.97 1.25
N ILE A 242 -17.32 21.46 2.08
CA ILE A 242 -18.03 22.30 3.05
C ILE A 242 -16.99 22.80 4.04
N ASP A 243 -16.77 24.11 4.05
CA ASP A 243 -16.04 24.81 5.09
C ASP A 243 -16.71 24.56 6.44
N ILE A 244 -15.92 24.11 7.41
CA ILE A 244 -16.33 23.98 8.81
C ILE A 244 -15.56 25.08 9.54
N ASP A 245 -16.27 26.16 9.87
CA ASP A 245 -15.90 27.12 10.91
C ASP A 245 -15.91 26.46 12.30
#